data_AF-A0A962ZJQ5-F1
#
_entry.id   AF-A0A962ZJQ5-F1
#
_cell.length_a   1.000
_cell.length_b   1.000
_cell.length_c   1.000
_cell.angle_alpha   90.00
_cell.angle_beta   90.00
_cell.angle_gamma   90.00
#
_symmetry.space_group_name_H-M   'P 1'
#
loop_
_entity.id
_entity.type
_entity.pdbx_description
1 polymer ?
#
loop_
_entity_poly.entity_id
_entity_poly.type
_entity_poly.pdbx_seq_one_letter_code
_entity_poly.pdbx_strand_id
1 'polypeptide(L)'
;MSMLRITSPHAHGPLSTQRVMQTVLLATLPGVVVLTAFFGFGTLVNILWGSLVAVALEALALKLRGRPVGFYLKDCSALVTAFLLCIALPPYSPWWLIAVGIASAILLGKHFYGGLGYNPFNPAMVGYVILLISFPLQMTSWAPPRGVGEVPGLLEALQACFLPATYDGTTMATPLDVLRQNNSLLMEDLWAQSPVFGRWAGIGWEWVNIAFLAGGLWLLQQRIFTWHAPVAMLASLALLAAIFYDGGSSASGGSPLFHLLSGATMFGAFFIITDPVSSAVSVRGRLIYGALIGVLIYVIRVRGNYPDAVAFAVLIMNFAAPFIDYYTQPRTYGHKRAGRED
;
A
#
# COMPACT_ATOMS: atom_id res chain seq x y z
N MET A 1 40.79 -7.95 40.96
CA MET A 1 40.16 -8.75 39.89
C MET A 1 38.93 -8.01 39.39
N SER A 2 38.87 -7.71 38.10
CA SER A 2 37.69 -7.11 37.46
C SER A 2 36.54 -8.12 37.52
N MET A 3 35.49 -7.83 38.30
CA MET A 3 34.30 -8.67 38.30
C MET A 3 33.63 -8.55 36.92
N LEU A 4 33.58 -9.66 36.19
CA LEU A 4 32.79 -9.80 34.97
C LEU A 4 31.33 -9.43 35.28
N ARG A 5 30.87 -8.30 34.74
CA ARG A 5 29.44 -7.95 34.73
C ARG A 5 28.74 -8.87 33.74
N ILE A 6 28.25 -10.00 34.24
CA ILE A 6 27.39 -10.91 33.49
C ILE A 6 26.02 -10.22 33.39
N THR A 7 25.73 -9.63 32.23
CA THR A 7 24.39 -9.16 31.91
C THR A 7 23.48 -10.37 31.69
N SER A 8 22.19 -10.24 31.99
CA SER A 8 21.23 -11.35 31.82
C SER A 8 21.30 -11.89 30.38
N PRO A 9 21.39 -13.22 30.19
CA PRO A 9 21.56 -13.81 28.87
C PRO A 9 20.28 -13.58 28.05
N HIS A 10 20.33 -12.62 27.14
CA HIS A 10 19.32 -12.45 26.10
C HIS A 10 19.61 -13.51 25.01
N ALA A 11 19.21 -14.75 25.26
CA ALA A 11 19.50 -15.90 24.40
C ALA A 11 18.80 -15.84 23.02
N HIS A 12 17.84 -14.94 22.85
CA HIS A 12 17.23 -14.62 21.56
C HIS A 12 17.75 -13.28 21.07
N GLY A 13 18.52 -13.30 19.97
CA GLY A 13 18.89 -12.07 19.26
C GLY A 13 17.63 -11.40 18.70
N PRO A 14 17.46 -10.07 18.85
CA PRO A 14 16.33 -9.37 18.26
C PRO A 14 16.34 -9.55 16.73
N LEU A 15 15.16 -9.73 16.13
CA LEU A 15 15.01 -9.69 14.67
C LEU A 15 15.59 -8.36 14.18
N SER A 16 16.59 -8.41 13.31
CA SER A 16 17.16 -7.18 12.75
C SER A 16 16.17 -6.53 11.80
N THR A 17 16.14 -5.20 11.80
CA THR A 17 15.32 -4.41 10.88
C THR A 17 15.53 -4.84 9.43
N GLN A 18 16.79 -5.07 9.04
CA GLN A 18 17.15 -5.62 7.73
C GLN A 18 16.39 -6.92 7.40
N ARG A 19 16.38 -7.90 8.31
CA ARG A 19 15.69 -9.19 8.08
C ARG A 19 14.18 -9.00 7.93
N VAL A 20 13.59 -8.14 8.76
CA VAL A 20 12.15 -7.83 8.67
C VAL A 20 11.83 -7.21 7.30
N MET A 21 12.59 -6.19 6.88
CA MET A 21 12.39 -5.50 5.60
C MET A 21 12.60 -6.44 4.41
N GLN A 22 13.62 -7.30 4.43
CA GLN A 22 13.84 -8.32 3.41
C GLN A 22 12.68 -9.33 3.35
N THR A 23 12.14 -9.73 4.50
CA THR A 23 10.99 -10.64 4.57
C THR A 23 9.76 -9.99 3.97
N VAL A 24 9.53 -8.69 4.23
CA VAL A 24 8.45 -7.92 3.59
C VAL A 24 8.62 -7.87 2.07
N LEU A 25 9.83 -7.60 1.56
CA LEU A 25 10.10 -7.64 0.12
C LEU A 25 9.79 -9.02 -0.48
N LEU A 26 10.25 -10.10 0.16
CA LEU A 26 9.96 -11.46 -0.31
C LEU A 26 8.46 -11.77 -0.33
N ALA A 27 7.72 -11.30 0.68
CA ALA A 27 6.28 -11.48 0.76
C ALA A 27 5.51 -10.73 -0.34
N THR A 28 6.06 -9.66 -0.92
CA THR A 28 5.43 -8.95 -2.05
C THR A 28 5.58 -9.69 -3.38
N LEU A 29 6.55 -10.60 -3.51
CA LEU A 29 6.88 -11.26 -4.77
C LEU A 29 5.71 -12.02 -5.42
N PRO A 30 4.87 -12.79 -4.69
CA PRO A 30 3.72 -13.45 -5.30
C PRO A 30 2.78 -12.46 -5.99
N GLY A 31 2.50 -11.32 -5.36
CA GLY A 31 1.67 -10.26 -5.93
C GLY A 31 2.32 -9.62 -7.15
N VAL A 32 3.63 -9.35 -7.10
CA VAL A 32 4.40 -8.82 -8.24
C VAL A 32 4.40 -9.79 -9.43
N VAL A 33 4.54 -11.10 -9.18
CA VAL A 33 4.51 -12.12 -10.24
C VAL A 33 3.15 -12.12 -10.93
N VAL A 34 2.05 -12.10 -10.17
CA VAL A 34 0.70 -12.07 -10.74
C VAL A 34 0.42 -10.75 -11.46
N LEU A 35 0.84 -9.60 -10.90
CA LEU A 35 0.77 -8.31 -11.58
C LEU A 35 1.53 -8.35 -12.92
N THR A 36 2.71 -8.94 -12.95
CA THR A 36 3.51 -9.07 -14.17
C THR A 36 2.85 -10.03 -15.17
N ALA A 37 2.21 -11.08 -14.67
CA ALA A 37 1.51 -12.06 -15.50
C ALA A 37 0.26 -11.47 -16.16
N PHE A 38 -0.48 -10.56 -15.51
CA PHE A 38 -1.68 -9.95 -16.09
C PHE A 38 -1.42 -8.60 -16.78
N PHE A 39 -0.52 -7.77 -16.27
CA PHE A 39 -0.31 -6.40 -16.76
C PHE A 39 1.07 -6.19 -17.41
N GLY A 40 1.88 -7.24 -17.52
CA GLY A 40 3.16 -7.21 -18.24
C GLY A 40 4.36 -6.78 -17.41
N PHE A 41 5.49 -6.64 -18.10
CA PHE A 41 6.80 -6.38 -17.48
C PHE A 41 6.97 -4.96 -16.93
N GLY A 42 6.02 -4.06 -17.21
CA GLY A 42 6.08 -2.67 -16.78
C GLY A 42 6.26 -2.50 -15.27
N THR A 43 5.51 -3.24 -14.45
CA THR A 43 5.63 -3.18 -12.98
C THR A 43 7.05 -3.52 -12.50
N LEU A 44 7.72 -4.47 -13.15
CA LEU A 44 9.12 -4.80 -12.82
C LEU A 44 10.07 -3.67 -13.21
N VAL A 45 9.86 -3.04 -14.37
CA VAL A 45 10.63 -1.87 -14.80
C VAL A 45 10.48 -0.74 -13.79
N ASN A 46 9.24 -0.46 -13.34
CA ASN A 46 8.97 0.54 -12.30
C ASN A 46 9.74 0.22 -11.02
N ILE A 47 9.64 -1.02 -10.53
CA ILE A 47 10.32 -1.46 -9.30
C ILE A 47 11.85 -1.34 -9.43
N LEU A 48 12.42 -1.78 -10.56
CA LEU A 48 13.87 -1.72 -10.79
C LEU A 48 14.36 -0.27 -10.81
N TRP A 49 13.73 0.58 -11.62
CA TRP A 49 14.10 1.99 -11.73
C TRP A 49 13.88 2.74 -10.41
N GLY A 50 12.72 2.57 -9.78
CA GLY A 50 12.39 3.19 -8.50
C GLY A 50 13.33 2.75 -7.38
N SER A 51 13.77 1.49 -7.36
CA SER A 51 14.75 1.00 -6.39
C SER A 51 16.12 1.65 -6.57
N LEU A 52 16.59 1.81 -7.81
CA LEU A 52 17.85 2.51 -8.11
C LEU A 52 17.78 3.97 -7.64
N VAL A 53 16.69 4.67 -7.96
CA VAL A 53 16.48 6.06 -7.55
C VAL A 53 16.39 6.16 -6.02
N ALA A 54 15.68 5.26 -5.36
CA ALA A 54 15.50 5.29 -3.91
C ALA A 54 16.82 5.10 -3.16
N VAL A 55 17.64 4.14 -3.59
CA VAL A 55 18.98 3.91 -3.02
C VAL A 55 19.89 5.11 -3.25
N ALA A 56 19.86 5.70 -4.45
CA ALA A 56 20.65 6.88 -4.77
C ALA A 56 20.25 8.09 -3.90
N LEU A 57 18.95 8.33 -3.73
CA LEU A 57 18.43 9.45 -2.94
C LEU A 57 18.64 9.25 -1.43
N GLU A 58 18.48 8.03 -0.93
CA GLU A 58 18.80 7.73 0.48
C GLU A 58 20.30 7.92 0.74
N ALA A 59 21.17 7.41 -0.14
CA ALA A 59 22.61 7.61 -0.02
C ALA A 59 22.99 9.10 -0.06
N LEU A 60 22.36 9.88 -0.94
CA LEU A 60 22.55 11.33 -1.03
C LEU A 60 22.11 12.03 0.26
N ALA A 61 20.90 11.75 0.75
CA ALA A 61 20.36 12.35 1.96
C ALA A 61 21.20 12.03 3.20
N LEU A 62 21.70 10.79 3.31
CA LEU A 62 22.58 10.37 4.40
C LEU A 62 23.94 11.07 4.32
N LYS A 63 24.52 11.19 3.12
CA LYS A 63 25.79 11.89 2.88
C LYS A 63 25.68 13.37 3.25
N LEU A 64 24.61 14.04 2.84
CA LEU A 64 24.34 15.44 3.18
C LEU A 64 24.15 15.66 4.69
N ARG A 65 23.65 14.64 5.41
CA ARG A 65 23.48 14.67 6.87
C ARG A 65 24.71 14.21 7.66
N GLY A 66 25.83 13.89 7.00
CA GLY A 66 27.04 13.39 7.65
C GLY A 66 26.85 12.04 8.36
N ARG A 67 25.91 11.21 7.91
CA ARG A 67 25.60 9.90 8.52
C ARG A 67 26.31 8.76 7.75
N PRO A 68 26.65 7.64 8.41
CA PRO A 68 27.32 6.51 7.76
C PRO A 68 26.41 5.82 6.73
N VAL A 69 26.66 6.09 5.46
CA VAL A 69 25.83 5.63 4.32
C VAL A 69 25.69 4.10 4.28
N GLY A 70 26.79 3.37 4.43
CA GLY A 70 26.79 1.91 4.32
C GLY A 70 26.04 1.16 5.44
N PHE A 71 25.82 1.79 6.60
CA PHE A 71 25.05 1.17 7.69
C PHE A 71 23.54 1.25 7.39
N TYR A 72 23.03 2.46 7.12
CA TYR A 72 21.60 2.68 6.90
C TYR A 72 21.09 2.08 5.58
N LEU A 73 21.92 2.00 4.54
CA LEU A 73 21.55 1.32 3.29
C LEU A 73 21.30 -0.18 3.48
N LYS A 74 21.94 -0.81 4.48
CA LYS A 74 21.74 -2.24 4.75
C LYS A 74 20.38 -2.54 5.38
N ASP A 75 19.67 -1.55 5.91
CA ASP A 75 18.36 -1.75 6.51
C ASP A 75 17.26 -2.04 5.46
N CYS A 76 17.56 -1.88 4.16
CA CYS A 76 16.65 -2.14 3.02
C CYS A 76 15.33 -1.33 3.06
N SER A 77 15.21 -0.35 3.95
CA SER A 77 13.95 0.38 4.16
C SER A 77 13.59 1.32 2.99
N ALA A 78 14.58 1.92 2.30
CA ALA A 78 14.30 2.63 1.05
C ALA A 78 13.84 1.69 -0.07
N LEU A 79 14.39 0.47 -0.14
CA LEU A 79 13.94 -0.53 -1.12
C LEU A 79 12.49 -0.94 -0.86
N VAL A 80 12.10 -1.20 0.38
CA VAL A 80 10.68 -1.47 0.72
C VAL A 80 9.80 -0.29 0.31
N THR A 81 10.20 0.94 0.63
CA THR A 81 9.46 2.15 0.25
C THR A 81 9.28 2.23 -1.27
N ALA A 82 10.36 1.96 -2.02
CA ALA A 82 10.35 1.98 -3.48
C ALA A 82 9.47 0.89 -4.09
N PHE A 83 9.60 -0.35 -3.61
CA PHE A 83 8.78 -1.47 -4.04
C PHE A 83 7.30 -1.19 -3.82
N LEU A 84 6.93 -0.78 -2.60
CA LEU A 84 5.53 -0.53 -2.27
C LEU A 84 4.94 0.60 -3.11
N LEU A 85 5.69 1.68 -3.33
CA LEU A 85 5.25 2.76 -4.20
C LEU A 85 5.12 2.28 -5.66
N CYS A 86 6.13 1.62 -6.22
CA CYS A 86 6.16 1.22 -7.63
C CYS A 86 5.12 0.15 -7.98
N ILE A 87 4.76 -0.72 -7.03
CA ILE A 87 3.65 -1.67 -7.17
C ILE A 87 2.30 -0.96 -7.30
N ALA A 88 2.15 0.18 -6.61
CA ALA A 88 0.92 0.97 -6.63
C ALA A 88 0.81 1.86 -7.89
N LEU A 89 1.91 2.10 -8.60
CA LEU A 89 1.92 2.89 -9.83
C LEU A 89 1.43 2.08 -11.04
N PRO A 90 0.86 2.75 -12.06
CA PRO A 90 0.55 2.11 -13.34
C PRO A 90 1.79 1.45 -13.97
N PRO A 91 1.68 0.24 -14.54
CA PRO A 91 2.81 -0.57 -15.00
C PRO A 91 3.74 0.13 -16.01
N TYR A 92 3.29 1.08 -16.82
CA TYR A 92 4.12 1.74 -17.84
C TYR A 92 4.33 3.23 -17.54
N SER A 93 4.52 3.55 -16.26
CA SER A 93 4.75 4.91 -15.81
C SER A 93 6.07 5.46 -16.37
N PRO A 94 6.11 6.73 -16.80
CA PRO A 94 7.34 7.31 -17.32
C PRO A 94 8.38 7.48 -16.20
N TRP A 95 9.66 7.35 -16.56
CA TRP A 95 10.77 7.34 -15.60
C TRP A 95 10.80 8.55 -14.66
N TRP A 96 10.41 9.73 -15.16
CA TRP A 96 10.40 10.98 -14.40
C TRP A 96 9.31 10.99 -13.32
N LEU A 97 8.15 10.37 -13.58
CA LEU A 97 7.05 10.28 -12.63
C LEU A 97 7.47 9.40 -11.45
N ILE A 98 8.08 8.25 -11.75
CA ILE A 98 8.64 7.34 -10.74
C ILE A 98 9.70 8.08 -9.91
N ALA A 99 10.60 8.82 -10.56
CA ALA A 99 11.66 9.55 -9.89
C ALA A 99 11.11 10.62 -8.93
N VAL A 100 10.09 11.39 -9.35
CA VAL A 100 9.44 12.40 -8.51
C VAL A 100 8.70 11.77 -7.33
N GLY A 101 8.01 10.65 -7.54
CA GLY A 101 7.31 9.93 -6.47
C GLY A 101 8.27 9.38 -5.41
N ILE A 102 9.34 8.73 -5.86
CA ILE A 102 10.38 8.19 -4.99
C ILE A 102 11.12 9.30 -4.26
N ALA A 103 11.43 10.42 -4.93
CA ALA A 103 12.04 11.57 -4.29
C ALA A 103 11.15 12.16 -3.21
N SER A 104 9.85 12.27 -3.47
CA SER A 104 8.89 12.73 -2.47
C SER A 104 8.79 11.77 -1.29
N ALA A 105 8.72 10.46 -1.54
CA ALA A 105 8.68 9.43 -0.49
C ALA A 105 9.95 9.45 0.38
N ILE A 106 11.13 9.44 -0.23
CA ILE A 106 12.40 9.31 0.48
C ILE A 106 12.82 10.63 1.13
N LEU A 107 12.76 11.74 0.41
CA LEU A 107 13.22 13.03 0.94
C LEU A 107 12.19 13.64 1.89
N LEU A 108 10.92 13.77 1.48
CA LEU A 108 9.88 14.41 2.29
C LEU A 108 9.25 13.43 3.29
N GLY A 109 8.91 12.22 2.85
CA GLY A 109 8.23 11.24 3.69
C GLY A 109 9.12 10.62 4.78
N LYS A 110 10.42 10.50 4.53
CA LYS A 110 11.36 9.79 5.43
C LYS A 110 12.48 10.66 5.99
N HIS A 111 13.31 11.28 5.15
CA HIS A 111 14.52 11.95 5.63
C HIS A 111 14.27 13.33 6.24
N PHE A 112 13.22 14.04 5.83
CA PHE A 112 12.82 15.32 6.43
C PHE A 112 12.57 15.19 7.93
N TYR A 113 12.00 14.07 8.38
CA TYR A 113 11.71 13.78 9.78
C TYR A 113 12.85 13.10 10.53
N GLY A 114 13.99 12.86 9.88
CA GLY A 114 15.16 12.31 10.54
C GLY A 114 15.54 10.89 10.13
N GLY A 115 14.74 10.21 9.30
CA GLY A 115 15.03 8.88 8.77
C GLY A 115 14.09 7.80 9.31
N LEU A 116 14.52 6.54 9.23
CA LEU A 116 13.73 5.38 9.67
C LEU A 116 13.40 5.47 11.17
N GLY A 117 12.13 5.27 11.53
CA GLY A 117 11.67 5.28 12.92
C GLY A 117 11.18 6.65 13.41
N TYR A 118 11.41 7.71 12.65
CA TYR A 118 10.95 9.07 12.97
C TYR A 118 9.88 9.59 12.00
N ASN A 119 9.53 8.81 10.97
CA ASN A 119 8.56 9.20 9.97
C ASN A 119 7.13 9.11 10.54
N PRO A 120 6.39 10.23 10.68
CA PRO A 120 5.01 10.21 11.18
C PRO A 120 4.03 9.58 10.19
N PHE A 121 4.41 9.54 8.91
CA PHE A 121 3.62 8.98 7.82
C PHE A 121 4.35 7.82 7.17
N ASN A 122 3.59 6.89 6.59
CA ASN A 122 4.11 5.89 5.66
C ASN A 122 4.74 6.60 4.44
N PRO A 123 6.06 6.52 4.22
CA PRO A 123 6.74 7.32 3.19
C PRO A 123 6.30 6.97 1.77
N ALA A 124 5.98 5.69 1.49
CA ALA A 124 5.53 5.26 0.18
C ALA A 124 4.17 5.91 -0.16
N MET A 125 3.26 5.98 0.81
CA MET A 125 1.95 6.60 0.62
C MET A 125 2.03 8.12 0.44
N VAL A 126 2.99 8.78 1.09
CA VAL A 126 3.27 10.22 0.86
C VAL A 126 3.66 10.44 -0.61
N GLY A 127 4.61 9.65 -1.13
CA GLY A 127 5.00 9.73 -2.54
C GLY A 127 3.82 9.47 -3.48
N TYR A 128 3.02 8.44 -3.19
CA TYR A 128 1.84 8.09 -3.99
C TYR A 128 0.81 9.21 -4.06
N VAL A 129 0.45 9.80 -2.92
CA VAL A 129 -0.56 10.88 -2.86
C VAL A 129 -0.08 12.14 -3.57
N ILE A 130 1.21 12.48 -3.44
CA ILE A 130 1.78 13.62 -4.18
C ILE A 130 1.67 13.40 -5.69
N LEU A 131 1.98 12.19 -6.17
CA LEU A 131 1.83 11.86 -7.60
C LEU A 131 0.37 11.90 -8.04
N LEU A 132 -0.54 11.34 -7.25
CA LEU A 132 -1.96 11.29 -7.56
C LEU A 132 -2.60 12.68 -7.68
N ILE A 133 -2.22 13.62 -6.80
CA ILE A 133 -2.71 15.00 -6.84
C ILE A 133 -2.04 15.81 -7.97
N SER A 134 -0.73 15.65 -8.15
CA SER A 134 0.05 16.51 -9.06
C SER A 134 0.01 16.05 -10.51
N PHE A 135 -0.14 14.75 -10.75
CA PHE A 135 -0.07 14.11 -12.06
C PHE A 135 -1.20 13.10 -12.28
N PRO A 136 -2.47 13.53 -12.17
CA PRO A 136 -3.62 12.61 -12.22
C PRO A 136 -3.73 11.85 -13.54
N LEU A 137 -3.41 12.49 -14.67
CA LEU A 137 -3.48 11.88 -16.00
C LEU A 137 -2.65 10.60 -16.06
N GLN A 138 -1.38 10.68 -15.68
CA GLN A 138 -0.44 9.56 -15.69
C GLN A 138 -0.78 8.51 -14.62
N MET A 139 -1.45 8.90 -13.54
CA MET A 139 -1.87 7.98 -12.49
C MET A 139 -3.15 7.21 -12.85
N THR A 140 -3.88 7.66 -13.87
CA THR A 140 -5.09 7.00 -14.40
C THR A 140 -4.85 6.17 -15.66
N SER A 141 -3.65 6.23 -16.26
CA SER A 141 -3.30 5.48 -17.48
C SER A 141 -2.89 4.03 -17.18
N TRP A 142 -3.87 3.18 -16.83
CA TRP A 142 -3.64 1.76 -16.56
C TRP A 142 -3.65 0.92 -17.83
N ALA A 143 -2.75 -0.05 -17.92
CA ALA A 143 -2.74 -1.01 -19.03
C ALA A 143 -3.91 -2.00 -18.93
N PRO A 144 -4.49 -2.43 -20.06
CA PRO A 144 -5.49 -3.49 -20.07
C PRO A 144 -4.86 -4.80 -19.58
N PRO A 145 -5.57 -5.61 -18.78
CA PRO A 145 -5.09 -6.92 -18.39
C PRO A 145 -5.03 -7.87 -19.60
N ARG A 146 -4.11 -8.83 -19.56
CA ARG A 146 -4.03 -9.95 -20.51
C ARG A 146 -5.39 -10.64 -20.59
N GLY A 147 -5.87 -10.84 -21.81
CA GLY A 147 -7.21 -11.36 -22.10
C GLY A 147 -8.19 -10.30 -22.59
N VAL A 148 -7.93 -9.01 -22.31
CA VAL A 148 -8.74 -7.89 -22.83
C VAL A 148 -7.93 -7.03 -23.82
N GLY A 149 -6.62 -6.88 -23.60
CA GLY A 149 -5.72 -6.17 -24.51
C GLY A 149 -4.36 -6.84 -24.66
N GLU A 150 -3.59 -6.34 -25.64
CA GLU A 150 -2.20 -6.74 -25.84
C GLU A 150 -1.31 -6.13 -24.75
N VAL A 151 -0.40 -6.95 -24.24
CA VAL A 151 0.48 -6.57 -23.13
C VAL A 151 1.91 -6.53 -23.64
N PRO A 152 2.57 -5.35 -23.59
CA PRO A 152 3.93 -5.17 -24.09
C PRO A 152 4.95 -6.16 -23.54
N GLY A 153 5.90 -6.55 -24.39
CA GLY A 153 7.08 -7.34 -24.01
C GLY A 153 8.03 -6.58 -23.10
N LEU A 154 9.12 -7.23 -22.63
CA LEU A 154 10.08 -6.60 -21.72
C LEU A 154 10.81 -5.39 -22.34
N LEU A 155 11.25 -5.51 -23.60
CA LEU A 155 11.95 -4.43 -24.30
C LEU A 155 11.01 -3.24 -24.53
N GLU A 156 9.76 -3.52 -24.89
CA GLU A 156 8.72 -2.51 -25.10
C GLU A 156 8.35 -1.82 -23.79
N ALA A 157 8.28 -2.57 -22.68
CA ALA A 157 8.06 -2.01 -21.34
C ALA A 157 9.18 -1.03 -20.92
N LEU A 158 10.44 -1.38 -21.22
CA LEU A 158 11.58 -0.49 -20.99
C LEU A 158 11.49 0.76 -21.87
N GLN A 159 11.17 0.58 -23.15
CA GLN A 159 10.99 1.71 -24.07
C GLN A 159 9.84 2.61 -23.63
N ALA A 160 8.70 2.08 -23.21
CA ALA A 160 7.56 2.86 -22.72
C ALA A 160 7.93 3.73 -21.51
N CYS A 161 8.79 3.24 -20.62
CA CYS A 161 9.26 4.00 -19.46
C CYS A 161 10.15 5.19 -19.85
N PHE A 162 11.05 5.04 -20.83
CA PHE A 162 12.03 6.08 -21.22
C PHE A 162 11.61 6.93 -22.43
N LEU A 163 10.73 6.40 -23.30
CA LEU A 163 10.23 6.98 -24.54
C LEU A 163 8.69 6.85 -24.60
N PRO A 164 7.95 7.61 -23.78
CA PRO A 164 6.50 7.43 -23.60
C PRO A 164 5.67 7.73 -24.86
N ALA A 165 6.19 8.52 -25.80
CA ALA A 165 5.46 8.98 -26.99
C ALA A 165 5.12 7.88 -28.01
N THR A 166 5.61 6.65 -27.84
CA THR A 166 5.44 5.55 -28.82
C THR A 166 4.30 4.57 -28.45
N TYR A 167 3.75 4.64 -27.23
CA TYR A 167 2.80 3.63 -26.70
C TYR A 167 1.45 4.23 -26.26
N ASP A 168 0.94 5.25 -26.95
CA ASP A 168 -0.22 6.05 -26.51
C ASP A 168 -1.60 5.47 -26.93
N GLY A 169 -1.74 4.15 -26.95
CA GLY A 169 -2.89 3.49 -27.62
C GLY A 169 -3.74 2.52 -26.79
N THR A 170 -3.31 2.14 -25.58
CA THR A 170 -3.99 1.06 -24.81
C THR A 170 -4.06 1.40 -23.33
N THR A 171 -4.89 2.38 -22.98
CA THR A 171 -5.27 2.62 -21.57
C THR A 171 -6.69 2.12 -21.32
N MET A 172 -6.92 1.59 -20.12
CA MET A 172 -8.21 1.06 -19.69
C MET A 172 -8.55 1.58 -18.30
N ALA A 173 -9.81 1.96 -18.10
CA ALA A 173 -10.29 2.33 -16.79
C ALA A 173 -10.24 1.13 -15.83
N THR A 174 -9.86 1.36 -14.57
CA THR A 174 -9.88 0.31 -13.55
C THR A 174 -11.32 -0.12 -13.25
N PRO A 175 -11.57 -1.34 -12.75
CA PRO A 175 -12.92 -1.76 -12.38
C PRO A 175 -13.61 -0.80 -11.38
N LEU A 176 -12.82 -0.19 -10.49
CA LEU A 176 -13.29 0.80 -9.52
C LEU A 176 -13.70 2.11 -10.21
N ASP A 177 -12.95 2.54 -11.23
CA ASP A 177 -13.31 3.72 -12.03
C ASP A 177 -14.56 3.49 -12.87
N VAL A 178 -14.67 2.31 -13.51
CA VAL A 178 -15.86 1.95 -14.31
C VAL A 178 -17.10 1.93 -13.44
N LEU A 179 -17.02 1.31 -12.26
CA LEU A 179 -18.14 1.31 -11.31
C LEU A 179 -18.53 2.72 -10.87
N ARG A 180 -17.56 3.57 -10.58
CA ARG A 180 -17.80 4.95 -10.12
C ARG A 180 -18.41 5.83 -11.21
N GLN A 181 -18.01 5.65 -12.46
CA GLN A 181 -18.54 6.42 -13.59
C GLN A 181 -19.93 5.95 -14.04
N ASN A 182 -20.40 4.80 -13.55
CA ASN A 182 -21.73 4.30 -13.86
C ASN A 182 -22.80 5.15 -13.16
N ASN A 183 -23.66 5.79 -13.94
CA ASN A 183 -24.78 6.60 -13.43
C ASN A 183 -26.16 6.08 -13.85
N SER A 184 -26.22 5.04 -14.69
CA SER A 184 -27.47 4.66 -15.37
C SER A 184 -27.70 3.17 -15.54
N LEU A 185 -26.64 2.36 -15.62
CA LEU A 185 -26.75 0.93 -15.83
C LEU A 185 -26.95 0.20 -14.51
N LEU A 186 -27.79 -0.84 -14.51
CA LEU A 186 -27.80 -1.80 -13.43
C LEU A 186 -26.45 -2.50 -13.35
N MET A 187 -26.08 -2.99 -12.16
CA MET A 187 -24.79 -3.62 -11.96
C MET A 187 -24.59 -4.84 -12.87
N GLU A 188 -25.65 -5.61 -13.11
CA GLU A 188 -25.65 -6.78 -13.99
C GLU A 188 -25.36 -6.39 -15.46
N ASP A 189 -26.01 -5.34 -15.93
CA ASP A 189 -25.80 -4.79 -17.28
C ASP A 189 -24.38 -4.23 -17.44
N LEU A 190 -23.88 -3.51 -16.42
CA LEU A 190 -22.52 -3.00 -16.40
C LEU A 190 -21.49 -4.14 -16.47
N TRP A 191 -21.73 -5.21 -15.71
CA TRP A 191 -20.88 -6.40 -15.65
C TRP A 191 -20.87 -7.17 -16.97
N ALA A 192 -22.01 -7.21 -17.67
CA ALA A 192 -22.15 -7.85 -18.98
C ALA A 192 -21.53 -7.02 -20.11
N GLN A 193 -21.63 -5.69 -20.03
CA GLN A 193 -21.19 -4.78 -21.10
C GLN A 193 -19.70 -4.41 -21.01
N SER A 194 -19.11 -4.45 -19.82
CA SER A 194 -17.73 -4.01 -19.61
C SER A 194 -16.78 -5.20 -19.51
N PRO A 195 -15.80 -5.35 -20.43
CA PRO A 195 -14.86 -6.48 -20.43
C PRO A 195 -13.85 -6.43 -19.27
N VAL A 196 -13.91 -5.39 -18.44
CA VAL A 196 -13.00 -5.16 -17.30
C VAL A 196 -13.37 -6.04 -16.10
N PHE A 197 -14.64 -6.45 -15.98
CA PHE A 197 -15.11 -7.24 -14.84
C PHE A 197 -14.86 -8.74 -15.03
N GLY A 198 -14.38 -9.38 -13.95
CA GLY A 198 -14.13 -10.81 -13.84
C GLY A 198 -15.28 -11.54 -13.15
N ARG A 199 -14.97 -12.56 -12.35
CA ARG A 199 -16.00 -13.36 -11.65
C ARG A 199 -16.52 -12.66 -10.39
N TRP A 200 -15.65 -11.92 -9.70
CA TRP A 200 -15.93 -11.30 -8.40
C TRP A 200 -15.55 -9.82 -8.33
N ALA A 201 -14.57 -9.39 -9.13
CA ALA A 201 -14.10 -8.02 -9.25
C ALA A 201 -13.61 -7.75 -10.68
N GLY A 202 -12.37 -7.32 -10.86
CA GLY A 202 -11.78 -7.08 -12.19
C GLY A 202 -10.95 -8.25 -12.68
N ILE A 203 -10.91 -8.46 -13.99
CA ILE A 203 -9.98 -9.40 -14.63
C ILE A 203 -8.55 -9.04 -14.21
N GLY A 204 -7.79 -10.04 -13.75
CA GLY A 204 -6.44 -9.87 -13.18
C GLY A 204 -6.42 -9.34 -11.75
N TRP A 205 -7.21 -8.30 -11.43
CA TRP A 205 -7.24 -7.66 -10.10
C TRP A 205 -7.62 -8.60 -8.96
N GLU A 206 -8.54 -9.55 -9.21
CA GLU A 206 -8.92 -10.59 -8.25
C GLU A 206 -7.70 -11.43 -7.85
N TRP A 207 -6.97 -11.93 -8.84
CA TRP A 207 -5.80 -12.79 -8.65
C TRP A 207 -4.64 -12.03 -8.00
N VAL A 208 -4.46 -10.76 -8.36
CA VAL A 208 -3.48 -9.87 -7.73
C VAL A 208 -3.78 -9.72 -6.24
N ASN A 209 -5.04 -9.44 -5.87
CA ASN A 209 -5.44 -9.32 -4.48
C ASN A 209 -5.26 -10.64 -3.71
N ILE A 210 -5.59 -11.78 -4.31
CA ILE A 210 -5.38 -13.11 -3.71
C ILE A 210 -3.89 -13.38 -3.49
N ALA A 211 -3.03 -13.01 -4.44
CA ALA A 211 -1.59 -13.19 -4.33
C ALA A 211 -0.97 -12.32 -3.22
N PHE A 212 -1.42 -11.06 -3.09
CA PHE A 212 -1.03 -10.21 -1.95
C PHE A 212 -1.58 -10.71 -0.63
N LEU A 213 -2.81 -11.23 -0.60
CA LEU A 213 -3.37 -11.89 0.59
C LEU A 213 -2.49 -13.07 1.02
N ALA A 214 -2.07 -13.93 0.09
CA ALA A 214 -1.19 -15.05 0.40
C ALA A 214 0.16 -14.59 0.99
N GLY A 215 0.78 -13.57 0.40
CA GLY A 215 2.00 -12.95 0.93
C GLY A 215 1.80 -12.34 2.33
N GLY A 216 0.67 -11.66 2.54
CA GLY A 216 0.28 -11.08 3.82
C GLY A 216 0.02 -12.13 4.92
N LEU A 217 -0.65 -13.23 4.59
CA LEU A 217 -0.87 -14.35 5.51
C LEU A 217 0.45 -15.01 5.91
N TRP A 218 1.40 -15.13 4.99
CA TRP A 218 2.74 -15.62 5.31
C TRP A 218 3.48 -14.70 6.28
N LEU A 219 3.41 -13.37 6.10
CA LEU A 219 3.97 -12.41 7.07
C LEU A 219 3.30 -12.50 8.45
N LEU A 220 1.98 -12.72 8.47
CA LEU A 220 1.22 -12.92 9.71
C LEU A 220 1.65 -14.20 10.43
N GLN A 221 1.87 -15.30 9.69
CA GLN A 221 2.40 -16.55 10.22
C GLN A 221 3.79 -16.35 10.85
N GLN A 222 4.66 -15.56 10.22
CA GLN A 222 5.98 -15.18 10.73
C GLN A 222 5.93 -14.19 11.91
N ARG A 223 4.73 -13.74 12.30
CA ARG A 223 4.48 -12.78 13.39
C ARG A 223 5.23 -11.45 13.23
N ILE A 224 5.44 -11.01 11.99
CA ILE A 224 6.06 -9.69 11.71
C ILE A 224 5.11 -8.56 12.12
N PHE A 225 3.81 -8.74 11.86
CA PHE A 225 2.75 -7.86 12.35
C PHE A 225 1.62 -8.67 12.99
N THR A 226 0.68 -7.99 13.65
CA THR A 226 -0.51 -8.61 14.26
C THR A 226 -1.75 -8.45 13.39
N TRP A 227 -2.67 -9.42 13.45
CA TRP A 227 -3.89 -9.45 12.66
C TRP A 227 -4.87 -8.29 12.91
N HIS A 228 -4.78 -7.60 14.05
CA HIS A 228 -5.76 -6.59 14.49
C HIS A 228 -6.05 -5.50 13.44
N ALA A 229 -5.02 -4.81 12.92
CA ALA A 229 -5.24 -3.72 11.98
C ALA A 229 -5.72 -4.19 10.58
N PRO A 230 -5.09 -5.20 9.94
CA PRO A 230 -5.53 -5.70 8.63
C PRO A 230 -6.97 -6.23 8.66
N VAL A 231 -7.30 -7.06 9.67
CA VAL A 231 -8.64 -7.66 9.77
C VAL A 231 -9.69 -6.61 10.11
N ALA A 232 -9.39 -5.63 10.96
CA ALA A 232 -10.31 -4.54 11.26
C ALA A 232 -10.62 -3.67 10.03
N MET A 233 -9.62 -3.38 9.20
CA MET A 233 -9.83 -2.69 7.92
C MET A 233 -10.74 -3.49 6.99
N LEU A 234 -10.42 -4.77 6.76
CA LEU A 234 -11.21 -5.60 5.84
C LEU A 234 -12.64 -5.82 6.34
N ALA A 235 -12.82 -6.05 7.65
CA ALA A 235 -14.12 -6.24 8.25
C ALA A 235 -15.00 -4.98 8.18
N SER A 236 -14.43 -3.80 8.49
CA SER A 236 -15.18 -2.53 8.41
C SER A 236 -15.55 -2.16 6.98
N LEU A 237 -14.63 -2.34 6.02
CA LEU A 237 -14.90 -2.15 4.60
C LEU A 237 -16.01 -3.08 4.10
N ALA A 238 -15.92 -4.38 4.41
CA ALA A 238 -16.91 -5.37 4.01
C ALA A 238 -18.28 -5.12 4.65
N LEU A 239 -18.31 -4.71 5.92
CA LEU A 239 -19.54 -4.42 6.65
C LEU A 239 -20.25 -3.20 6.07
N LEU A 240 -19.53 -2.11 5.79
CA LEU A 240 -20.12 -0.93 5.16
C LEU A 240 -20.59 -1.23 3.73
N ALA A 241 -19.78 -1.95 2.96
CA ALA A 241 -20.19 -2.42 1.65
C ALA A 241 -21.48 -3.25 1.73
N ALA A 242 -21.62 -4.14 2.71
CA ALA A 242 -22.81 -4.97 2.87
C ALA A 242 -24.04 -4.17 3.30
N ILE A 243 -23.89 -3.18 4.18
CA ILE A 243 -25.01 -2.33 4.65
C ILE A 243 -25.59 -1.48 3.52
N PHE A 244 -24.72 -0.97 2.64
CA PHE A 244 -25.11 -0.07 1.55
C PHE A 244 -25.26 -0.78 0.20
N TYR A 245 -25.12 -2.11 0.17
CA TYR A 245 -25.38 -2.90 -1.02
C TYR A 245 -26.88 -3.15 -1.16
N ASP A 246 -27.50 -2.47 -2.12
CA ASP A 246 -28.94 -2.51 -2.40
C ASP A 246 -29.35 -3.62 -3.39
N GLY A 247 -28.46 -4.58 -3.67
CA GLY A 247 -28.74 -5.68 -4.59
C GLY A 247 -28.40 -5.39 -6.06
N GLY A 248 -27.74 -4.27 -6.37
CA GLY A 248 -27.16 -4.02 -7.71
C GLY A 248 -27.86 -2.95 -8.53
N SER A 249 -28.52 -1.98 -7.87
CA SER A 249 -29.01 -0.79 -8.58
C SER A 249 -27.85 0.03 -9.15
N SER A 250 -28.14 0.97 -10.05
CA SER A 250 -27.13 1.91 -10.56
C SER A 250 -26.56 2.84 -9.48
N ALA A 251 -27.24 2.99 -8.33
CA ALA A 251 -26.75 3.75 -7.18
C ALA A 251 -25.96 2.88 -6.19
N SER A 252 -25.86 1.57 -6.44
CA SER A 252 -25.14 0.64 -5.59
C SER A 252 -23.64 0.90 -5.63
N GLY A 253 -23.00 0.97 -4.46
CA GLY A 253 -21.55 1.15 -4.35
C GLY A 253 -20.72 -0.07 -4.81
N GLY A 254 -21.36 -1.19 -5.16
CA GLY A 254 -20.73 -2.46 -5.49
C GLY A 254 -20.85 -3.49 -4.35
N SER A 255 -20.60 -4.76 -4.69
CA SER A 255 -20.71 -5.85 -3.70
C SER A 255 -19.56 -5.83 -2.68
N PRO A 256 -19.72 -6.45 -1.49
CA PRO A 256 -18.63 -6.55 -0.51
C PRO A 256 -17.39 -7.26 -1.07
N LEU A 257 -17.59 -8.34 -1.82
CA LEU A 257 -16.51 -9.06 -2.48
C LEU A 257 -15.80 -8.20 -3.53
N PHE A 258 -16.56 -7.38 -4.26
CA PHE A 258 -16.00 -6.42 -5.20
C PHE A 258 -15.05 -5.46 -4.47
N HIS A 259 -15.45 -4.83 -3.37
CA HIS A 259 -14.56 -3.93 -2.63
C HIS A 259 -13.33 -4.63 -2.03
N LEU A 260 -13.45 -5.89 -1.61
CA LEU A 260 -12.34 -6.65 -1.05
C LEU A 260 -11.31 -7.10 -2.11
N LEU A 261 -11.77 -7.50 -3.29
CA LEU A 261 -10.94 -8.06 -4.36
C LEU A 261 -10.62 -7.07 -5.49
N SER A 262 -11.02 -5.80 -5.35
CA SER A 262 -10.72 -4.72 -6.30
C SER A 262 -9.63 -3.77 -5.79
N GLY A 263 -8.93 -3.17 -6.75
CA GLY A 263 -7.89 -2.18 -6.50
C GLY A 263 -6.80 -2.68 -5.57
N ALA A 264 -6.27 -1.78 -4.72
CA ALA A 264 -5.17 -2.05 -3.82
C ALA A 264 -5.61 -2.55 -2.41
N THR A 265 -6.81 -3.12 -2.24
CA THR A 265 -7.34 -3.42 -0.89
C THR A 265 -6.48 -4.39 -0.10
N MET A 266 -6.12 -5.56 -0.66
CA MET A 266 -5.31 -6.55 0.06
C MET A 266 -3.86 -6.08 0.22
N PHE A 267 -3.34 -5.40 -0.80
CA PHE A 267 -2.03 -4.75 -0.73
C PHE A 267 -1.97 -3.74 0.42
N GLY A 268 -2.97 -2.86 0.52
CA GLY A 268 -3.14 -1.90 1.60
C GLY A 268 -3.24 -2.52 2.98
N ALA A 269 -4.10 -3.54 3.12
CA ALA A 269 -4.36 -4.20 4.39
C ALA A 269 -3.11 -4.87 4.97
N PHE A 270 -2.32 -5.57 4.15
CA PHE A 270 -1.22 -6.41 4.65
C PHE A 270 0.18 -5.79 4.54
N PHE A 271 0.40 -4.81 3.66
CA PHE A 271 1.73 -4.24 3.41
C PHE A 271 1.85 -2.75 3.73
N ILE A 272 0.74 -1.99 3.73
CA ILE A 272 0.79 -0.54 3.97
C ILE A 272 0.41 -0.20 5.41
N ILE A 273 -0.73 -0.71 5.89
CA ILE A 273 -1.28 -0.41 7.22
C ILE A 273 -0.46 -1.04 8.34
N THR A 274 0.26 -2.10 8.02
CA THR A 274 1.11 -2.87 8.94
C THR A 274 2.50 -2.25 9.13
N ASP A 275 2.72 -1.01 8.68
CA ASP A 275 3.98 -0.28 8.88
C ASP A 275 4.27 -0.10 10.38
N PRO A 276 5.40 -0.62 10.90
CA PRO A 276 5.71 -0.60 12.33
C PRO A 276 5.95 0.80 12.90
N VAL A 277 6.21 1.81 12.07
CA VAL A 277 6.56 3.17 12.55
C VAL A 277 5.37 4.10 12.61
N SER A 278 4.52 4.10 11.57
CA SER A 278 3.43 5.08 11.44
C SER A 278 2.08 4.61 11.99
N SER A 279 1.93 3.31 12.26
CA SER A 279 0.67 2.74 12.76
C SER A 279 0.51 2.81 14.28
N ALA A 280 -0.73 2.64 14.76
CA ALA A 280 -1.04 2.60 16.18
C ALA A 280 -0.38 1.38 16.89
N VAL A 281 0.16 1.60 18.09
CA VAL A 281 0.96 0.61 18.81
C VAL A 281 0.10 -0.31 19.67
N SER A 282 -0.92 0.22 20.33
CA SER A 282 -1.76 -0.54 21.27
C SER A 282 -2.71 -1.53 20.57
N VAL A 283 -3.06 -2.65 21.21
CA VAL A 283 -3.94 -3.67 20.59
C VAL A 283 -5.32 -3.10 20.22
N ARG A 284 -5.93 -2.34 21.14
CA ARG A 284 -7.20 -1.64 20.88
C ARG A 284 -7.02 -0.52 19.85
N GLY A 285 -5.92 0.22 19.94
CA GLY A 285 -5.59 1.25 18.97
C GLY A 285 -5.49 0.72 17.55
N ARG A 286 -4.83 -0.43 17.35
CA ARG A 286 -4.75 -1.11 16.04
C ARG A 286 -6.11 -1.50 15.46
N LEU A 287 -7.04 -1.96 16.30
CA LEU A 287 -8.40 -2.30 15.85
C LEU A 287 -9.16 -1.04 15.41
N ILE A 288 -9.10 0.04 16.22
CA ILE A 288 -9.78 1.31 15.89
C ILE A 288 -9.14 1.93 14.65
N TYR A 289 -7.81 1.98 14.59
CA TYR A 289 -7.01 2.47 13.48
C TYR A 289 -7.40 1.75 12.18
N GLY A 290 -7.36 0.42 12.16
CA GLY A 290 -7.76 -0.38 10.99
C GLY A 290 -9.23 -0.15 10.60
N ALA A 291 -10.15 -0.16 11.57
CA ALA A 291 -11.57 0.05 11.30
C ALA A 291 -11.87 1.43 10.68
N LEU A 292 -11.23 2.49 11.19
CA LEU A 292 -11.38 3.84 10.63
C LEU A 292 -10.80 3.94 9.22
N ILE A 293 -9.68 3.27 8.92
CA ILE A 293 -9.14 3.19 7.56
C ILE A 293 -10.14 2.51 6.62
N GLY A 294 -10.74 1.38 7.01
CA GLY A 294 -11.73 0.69 6.19
C GLY A 294 -12.99 1.53 5.93
N VAL A 295 -13.43 2.29 6.94
CA VAL A 295 -14.53 3.27 6.79
C VAL A 295 -14.17 4.36 5.79
N LEU A 296 -13.00 4.97 5.94
CA LEU A 296 -12.53 6.02 5.01
C LEU A 296 -12.36 5.50 3.59
N ILE A 297 -11.85 4.27 3.42
CA ILE A 297 -11.73 3.63 2.10
C ILE A 297 -13.09 3.51 1.44
N TYR A 298 -14.10 3.02 2.16
CA TYR A 298 -15.45 2.89 1.63
C TYR A 298 -16.03 4.25 1.22
N VAL A 299 -15.96 5.25 2.11
CA VAL A 299 -16.49 6.60 1.85
C VAL A 299 -15.83 7.24 0.64
N ILE A 300 -14.51 7.16 0.52
CA ILE A 300 -13.78 7.75 -0.61
C ILE A 300 -14.08 6.98 -1.91
N ARG A 301 -14.22 5.66 -1.88
CA ARG A 301 -14.55 4.87 -3.09
C ARG A 301 -15.93 5.17 -3.64
N VAL A 302 -16.92 5.37 -2.77
CA VAL A 302 -18.32 5.56 -3.18
C VAL A 302 -18.68 7.03 -3.40
N ARG A 303 -18.10 7.94 -2.61
CA ARG A 303 -18.45 9.39 -2.64
C ARG A 303 -17.31 10.29 -3.12
N GLY A 304 -16.08 9.80 -3.13
CA GLY A 304 -14.90 10.57 -3.53
C GLY A 304 -14.62 10.52 -5.03
N ASN A 305 -13.72 11.39 -5.48
CA ASN A 305 -13.30 11.48 -6.88
C ASN A 305 -12.15 10.53 -7.24
N TYR A 306 -11.62 9.77 -6.27
CA TYR A 306 -10.44 8.93 -6.46
C TYR A 306 -10.79 7.45 -6.29
N PRO A 307 -10.49 6.59 -7.28
CA PRO A 307 -10.77 5.14 -7.21
C PRO A 307 -9.90 4.44 -6.17
N ASP A 308 -8.63 4.86 -6.02
CA ASP A 308 -7.74 4.33 -5.00
C ASP A 308 -7.76 5.20 -3.73
N ALA A 309 -8.53 4.73 -2.75
CA ALA A 309 -8.76 5.40 -1.49
C ALA A 309 -7.73 5.05 -0.39
N VAL A 310 -6.93 4.00 -0.58
CA VAL A 310 -6.10 3.41 0.48
C VAL A 310 -5.07 4.42 0.98
N ALA A 311 -4.34 5.07 0.07
CA ALA A 311 -3.26 5.96 0.45
C ALA A 311 -3.77 7.18 1.25
N PHE A 312 -4.88 7.79 0.83
CA PHE A 312 -5.50 8.90 1.56
C PHE A 312 -5.98 8.49 2.95
N ALA A 313 -6.70 7.37 3.03
CA ALA A 313 -7.20 6.85 4.31
C ALA A 313 -6.04 6.56 5.29
N VAL A 314 -4.97 5.94 4.80
CA VAL A 314 -3.77 5.64 5.61
C VAL A 314 -3.08 6.91 6.08
N LEU A 315 -2.87 7.91 5.22
CA LEU A 315 -2.19 9.15 5.65
C LEU A 315 -3.00 9.94 6.69
N ILE A 316 -4.32 10.04 6.51
CA ILE A 316 -5.21 10.66 7.50
C ILE A 316 -5.10 9.92 8.84
N MET A 317 -5.08 8.58 8.79
CA MET A 317 -5.05 7.78 10.02
C MET A 317 -3.67 7.73 10.67
N ASN A 318 -2.59 7.80 9.90
CA ASN A 318 -1.23 7.99 10.43
C ASN A 318 -1.14 9.30 11.24
N PHE A 319 -1.76 10.38 10.75
CA PHE A 319 -1.84 11.63 11.52
C PHE A 319 -2.63 11.45 12.83
N ALA A 320 -3.70 10.66 12.80
CA ALA A 320 -4.54 10.37 13.97
C ALA A 320 -3.97 9.28 14.90
N ALA A 321 -2.93 8.54 14.49
CA ALA A 321 -2.42 7.40 15.25
C ALA A 321 -1.93 7.77 16.67
N PRO A 322 -1.16 8.86 16.88
CA PRO A 322 -0.77 9.29 18.24
C PRO A 322 -1.96 9.62 19.14
N PHE A 323 -3.01 10.22 18.56
CA PHE A 323 -4.24 10.54 19.28
C PHE A 323 -4.98 9.26 19.69
N ILE A 324 -5.09 8.28 18.79
CA ILE A 324 -5.71 6.98 19.11
C ILE A 324 -4.96 6.31 20.25
N ASP A 325 -3.62 6.23 20.15
CA ASP A 325 -2.81 5.57 21.17
C ASP A 325 -2.88 6.25 22.53
N TYR A 326 -3.05 7.58 22.57
CA TYR A 326 -3.28 8.31 23.82
C TYR A 326 -4.55 7.80 24.54
N TYR A 327 -5.64 7.55 23.82
CA TYR A 327 -6.89 7.05 24.41
C TYR A 327 -6.96 5.54 24.58
N THR A 328 -6.09 4.77 23.91
CA THR A 328 -6.08 3.30 23.97
C THR A 328 -4.90 2.73 24.77
N GLN A 329 -4.27 3.53 25.63
CA GLN A 329 -3.17 3.10 26.47
C GLN A 329 -3.52 1.80 27.24
N PRO A 330 -2.67 0.77 27.14
CA PRO A 330 -2.89 -0.49 27.84
C PRO A 330 -2.76 -0.28 29.35
N ARG A 331 -3.57 -1.01 30.12
CA ARG A 331 -3.55 -0.94 31.59
C ARG A 331 -2.26 -1.56 32.13
N THR A 332 -1.59 -0.90 33.07
CA THR A 332 -0.53 -1.51 33.87
C THR A 332 -1.13 -2.59 34.77
N TYR A 333 -0.48 -3.74 34.83
CA TYR A 333 -0.92 -4.88 35.63
C TYR A 333 -0.98 -4.49 37.12
N GLY A 334 -2.10 -4.78 37.80
CA GLY A 334 -2.27 -4.54 39.24
C GLY A 334 -2.96 -3.24 39.66
N HIS A 335 -3.24 -2.29 38.75
CA HIS A 335 -3.96 -1.06 39.09
C HIS A 335 -5.45 -1.12 38.70
N LYS A 336 -6.35 -0.71 39.63
CA LYS A 336 -7.76 -0.43 39.31
C LYS A 336 -7.84 0.76 38.35
N ARG A 337 -8.87 0.78 37.49
CA ARG A 337 -9.12 1.87 36.52
C ARG A 337 -9.09 3.19 37.29
N ALA A 338 -8.12 4.06 37.01
CA ALA A 338 -8.15 5.43 37.51
C ALA A 338 -9.47 6.03 37.04
N GLY A 339 -10.27 6.54 37.99
CA GLY A 339 -11.41 7.38 37.65
C GLY A 339 -10.89 8.53 36.79
N ARG A 340 -11.59 8.84 35.71
CA ARG A 340 -11.33 10.08 34.98
C ARG A 340 -11.48 11.22 35.99
N GLU A 341 -10.40 11.92 36.29
CA GLU A 341 -10.50 13.26 36.85
C GLU A 341 -10.92 14.15 35.67
N ASP A 342 -12.11 14.72 35.79
CA ASP A 342 -12.77 15.58 34.79
C ASP A 342 -12.00 16.89 34.55
#